data_AF-A0A0Q6T209-F1
#
_entry.id   AF-A0A0Q6T209-F1
#
_cell.length_a   1.000
_cell.length_b   1.000
_cell.length_c   1.000
_cell.angle_alpha   90.00
_cell.angle_beta   90.00
_cell.angle_gamma   90.00
#
_symmetry.space_group_name_H-M   'P 1'
#
loop_
_entity.id
_entity.type
_entity.pdbx_description
1 polymer ?
#
loop_
_entity_poly.entity_id
_entity_poly.type
_entity_poly.pdbx_seq_one_letter_code
_entity_poly.pdbx_strand_id
1 'polypeptide(L)'
;MIKRSVFKSWLYRVLALLVAWTTILAVTWLFDELCDAPMYWIAIDWLCLGNGVTPVKKIYFPMPCADRLDVPGAFRMLWWAAFRPRELSA
;
A
#
# COMPACT_ATOMS: atom_id res chain seq x y z
N MET A 1 14.90 26.08 8.29
CA MET A 1 13.61 26.02 7.56
C MET A 1 13.38 24.70 6.78
N ILE A 2 14.42 23.90 6.51
CA ILE A 2 14.35 22.66 5.68
C ILE A 2 13.57 21.49 6.32
N LYS A 3 13.54 21.36 7.66
CA LYS A 3 12.90 20.23 8.36
C LYS A 3 11.36 20.16 8.20
N ARG A 4 10.67 21.30 8.01
CA ARG A 4 9.20 21.31 7.87
C ARG A 4 8.73 20.74 6.53
N SER A 5 9.53 20.89 5.47
CA SER A 5 9.20 20.37 4.14
C SER A 5 9.22 18.85 4.11
N VAL A 6 10.27 18.24 4.65
CA VAL A 6 10.45 16.78 4.65
C VAL A 6 9.38 16.09 5.49
N PHE A 7 9.03 16.67 6.64
CA PHE A 7 7.98 16.13 7.50
C PHE A 7 6.61 16.13 6.81
N LYS A 8 6.26 17.22 6.12
CA LYS A 8 4.99 17.33 5.38
C LYS A 8 4.91 16.29 4.25
N SER A 9 6.01 16.13 3.52
CA SER A 9 6.12 15.13 2.45
C SER A 9 5.99 13.70 2.95
N TRP A 10 6.63 13.38 4.08
CA TRP A 10 6.48 12.08 4.72
C TRP A 10 5.05 11.85 5.20
N LEU A 11 4.45 12.86 5.85
CA LEU A 11 3.08 12.78 6.35
C LEU A 11 2.05 12.53 5.25
N TYR A 12 2.16 13.21 4.10
CA TYR A 12 1.25 12.97 2.97
C TYR A 12 1.35 11.56 2.41
N ARG A 13 2.55 10.99 2.35
CA ARG A 13 2.74 9.60 1.91
C ARG A 13 2.14 8.61 2.89
N VAL A 14 2.36 8.82 4.19
CA VAL A 14 1.79 7.96 5.25
C VAL A 14 0.27 8.05 5.25
N LEU A 15 -0.30 9.25 5.13
CA LEU A 15 -1.75 9.43 5.06
C LEU A 15 -2.35 8.80 3.80
N ALA A 16 -1.72 8.97 2.64
CA ALA A 16 -2.19 8.35 1.40
C ALA A 16 -2.17 6.81 1.50
N LEU A 17 -1.12 6.24 2.10
CA LEU A 17 -0.99 4.81 2.36
C LEU A 17 -2.04 4.31 3.36
N LEU A 18 -2.25 5.03 4.46
CA LEU A 18 -3.27 4.68 5.46
C LEU A 18 -4.67 4.66 4.82
N VAL A 19 -5.01 5.68 4.04
CA VAL A 19 -6.31 5.74 3.35
C VAL A 19 -6.47 4.60 2.36
N ALA A 20 -5.46 4.32 1.52
CA ALA A 20 -5.53 3.21 0.58
C ALA A 20 -5.65 1.86 1.31
N TRP A 21 -4.88 1.68 2.39
CA TRP A 21 -4.89 0.46 3.20
C TRP A 21 -6.26 0.20 3.86
N THR A 22 -6.82 1.20 4.55
CA THR A 22 -8.12 1.05 5.21
C THR A 22 -9.24 0.82 4.20
N THR A 23 -9.14 1.43 3.01
CA THR A 23 -10.12 1.20 1.94
C THR A 23 -10.05 -0.24 1.43
N ILE A 24 -8.87 -0.81 1.22
CA ILE A 24 -8.74 -2.22 0.80
C ILE A 24 -9.34 -3.13 1.87
N LEU A 25 -8.98 -2.95 3.14
CA LEU A 25 -9.50 -3.76 4.24
C LEU A 25 -11.02 -3.67 4.37
N ALA A 26 -11.59 -2.47 4.22
CA ALA A 26 -13.03 -2.27 4.27
C ALA A 26 -13.75 -3.00 3.13
N VAL A 27 -13.21 -2.93 1.90
CA VAL A 27 -13.77 -3.63 0.74
C VAL A 27 -13.67 -5.14 0.91
N THR A 28 -12.53 -5.66 1.38
CA THR A 28 -12.36 -7.11 1.59
C THR A 28 -13.23 -7.62 2.73
N TRP A 29 -13.38 -6.85 3.81
CA TRP A 29 -14.30 -7.21 4.90
C TRP A 29 -15.76 -7.25 4.42
N LEU A 30 -16.19 -6.26 3.64
CA LEU A 30 -17.52 -6.27 3.05
C LEU A 30 -17.72 -7.47 2.11
N PHE A 31 -16.68 -7.86 1.37
CA PHE A 31 -16.73 -9.02 0.49
C PHE A 31 -16.82 -10.33 1.28
N ASP A 32 -16.08 -10.44 2.38
CA ASP A 32 -16.14 -11.60 3.28
C ASP A 32 -17.56 -11.79 3.84
N GLU A 33 -18.21 -10.71 4.29
CA GLU A 33 -19.60 -10.74 4.77
C GLU A 33 -20.60 -11.13 3.67
N LEU A 34 -20.36 -10.73 2.42
CA LEU A 34 -21.27 -11.01 1.31
C LEU A 34 -21.06 -12.39 0.67
N CYS A 35 -19.84 -12.94 0.72
CA CYS A 35 -19.45 -14.13 -0.03
C CYS A 35 -18.97 -15.29 0.85
N ASP A 36 -18.98 -15.13 2.18
CA ASP A 36 -18.53 -16.12 3.16
C ASP A 36 -17.12 -16.67 2.83
N ALA A 37 -16.24 -15.77 2.42
CA ALA A 37 -14.87 -16.04 2.02
C ALA A 37 -13.90 -15.39 3.03
N PRO A 38 -12.68 -15.93 3.25
CA PRO A 38 -11.71 -15.34 4.18
C PRO A 38 -10.74 -14.36 3.49
N MET A 39 -11.21 -13.47 2.61
CA MET A 39 -10.33 -12.57 1.85
C MET A 39 -9.72 -11.46 2.71
N TYR A 40 -10.36 -11.04 3.80
CA TYR A 40 -9.85 -10.01 4.71
C TYR A 40 -8.48 -10.38 5.29
N TRP A 41 -8.36 -11.61 5.81
CA TRP A 41 -7.11 -12.10 6.39
C TRP A 41 -6.02 -12.26 5.33
N ILE A 42 -6.40 -12.78 4.15
CA ILE A 42 -5.50 -12.89 3.01
C ILE A 42 -4.98 -11.49 2.63
N ALA A 43 -5.83 -10.48 2.57
CA ALA A 43 -5.45 -9.11 2.24
C ALA A 43 -4.51 -8.50 3.28
N ILE A 44 -4.73 -8.74 4.58
CA ILE A 44 -3.80 -8.30 5.64
C ILE A 44 -2.41 -8.91 5.42
N ASP A 45 -2.33 -10.23 5.28
CA ASP A 45 -1.05 -10.92 5.10
C ASP A 45 -0.34 -10.42 3.85
N TRP A 46 -1.08 -10.25 2.76
CA TRP A 46 -0.59 -9.72 1.50
C TRP A 46 -0.02 -8.32 1.64
N LEU A 47 -0.78 -7.39 2.24
CA LEU A 47 -0.35 -6.00 2.40
C LEU A 47 0.87 -5.90 3.33
N CYS A 48 0.93 -6.70 4.40
CA CYS A 48 2.07 -6.78 5.31
C CYS A 48 3.34 -7.31 4.60
N LEU A 49 3.23 -8.40 3.83
CA LEU A 49 4.34 -8.94 3.05
C LEU A 49 4.81 -7.96 1.98
N GLY A 50 3.88 -7.36 1.24
CA GLY A 50 4.17 -6.40 0.17
C GLY A 50 4.93 -5.17 0.68
N ASN A 51 4.54 -4.63 1.84
CA ASN A 51 5.16 -3.47 2.46
C ASN A 51 6.48 -3.80 3.18
N GLY A 52 6.66 -5.05 3.64
CA GLY A 52 7.92 -5.51 4.25
C GLY A 52 8.99 -5.90 3.22
N VAL A 53 8.60 -6.53 2.11
CA VAL A 53 9.52 -7.02 1.08
C VAL A 53 10.10 -5.87 0.25
N THR A 54 9.32 -4.83 -0.03
CA THR A 54 9.75 -3.67 -0.83
C THR A 54 11.00 -2.96 -0.29
N PRO A 55 11.09 -2.58 1.01
CA PRO A 55 12.29 -1.98 1.58
C PRO A 55 13.46 -2.99 1.68
N VAL A 56 13.19 -4.25 2.01
CA VAL A 56 14.23 -5.29 2.18
C VAL A 56 14.93 -5.60 0.85
N LYS A 57 14.16 -5.75 -0.23
CA LYS A 57 14.68 -6.06 -1.55
C LYS A 57 15.14 -4.84 -2.35
N LYS A 58 15.05 -3.61 -1.78
CA LYS A 58 15.39 -2.33 -2.43
C LYS A 58 14.78 -2.19 -3.84
N ILE A 59 13.58 -2.72 -4.03
CA ILE A 59 12.97 -2.75 -5.37
C ILE A 59 12.39 -1.36 -5.64
N TYR A 60 12.65 -0.80 -6.83
CA TYR A 60 12.04 0.47 -7.21
C TYR A 60 10.52 0.29 -7.39
N PHE A 61 9.72 0.88 -6.51
CA PHE A 61 8.26 0.81 -6.56
C PHE A 61 7.64 2.20 -6.77
N PRO A 62 6.45 2.29 -7.39
CA PRO A 62 5.77 3.57 -7.56
C PRO A 62 5.36 4.13 -6.21
N MET A 63 6.09 5.12 -5.70
CA MET A 63 5.74 5.81 -4.46
C MET A 63 4.65 6.87 -4.71
N PRO A 64 3.71 7.05 -3.76
CA PRO A 64 2.78 8.18 -3.82
C PRO A 64 3.53 9.52 -3.79
N CYS A 65 2.99 10.50 -4.51
CA CYS A 65 3.55 11.84 -4.59
C CYS A 65 3.77 12.44 -3.19
N ALA A 66 4.89 13.13 -3.00
CA ALA A 66 5.25 13.77 -1.73
C ALA A 66 4.58 15.14 -1.52
N ASP A 67 4.14 15.79 -2.59
CA ASP A 67 3.74 17.20 -2.55
C ASP A 67 2.24 17.37 -2.26
N ARG A 68 1.47 16.29 -2.38
CA ARG A 68 0.02 16.24 -2.17
C ARG A 68 -0.41 14.87 -1.64
N LEU A 69 -1.61 14.80 -1.09
CA LEU A 69 -2.24 13.54 -0.70
C LEU A 69 -2.58 12.72 -1.95
N ASP A 70 -1.76 11.72 -2.27
CA ASP A 70 -1.86 10.91 -3.50
C ASP A 70 -2.36 9.49 -3.20
N VAL A 71 -3.65 9.39 -2.88
CA VAL A 71 -4.33 8.11 -2.60
C VAL A 71 -4.27 7.16 -3.82
N PRO A 72 -4.51 7.60 -5.08
CA PRO A 72 -4.37 6.73 -6.24
C PRO A 72 -2.95 6.18 -6.42
N GLY A 73 -1.92 6.99 -6.14
CA GLY A 73 -0.53 6.54 -6.12
C GLY A 73 -0.27 5.48 -5.05
N ALA A 74 -0.87 5.62 -3.87
CA ALA A 74 -0.79 4.61 -2.81
C ALA A 74 -1.48 3.29 -3.21
N PHE A 75 -2.63 3.33 -3.89
CA PHE A 75 -3.23 2.10 -4.44
C PHE A 75 -2.35 1.44 -5.49
N ARG A 76 -1.72 2.21 -6.39
CA ARG A 76 -0.77 1.67 -7.36
C ARG A 76 0.42 1.02 -6.68
N MET A 77 0.93 1.60 -5.59
CA MET A 77 1.99 1.02 -4.77
C MET A 77 1.55 -0.32 -4.17
N LEU A 78 0.37 -0.36 -3.53
CA LEU A 78 -0.16 -1.57 -2.90
C LEU A 78 -0.46 -2.65 -3.94
N TRP A 79 -1.04 -2.28 -5.09
CA TRP A 79 -1.26 -3.18 -6.22
C TRP A 79 0.06 -3.71 -6.78
N TRP A 80 1.04 -2.85 -6.96
CA TRP A 80 2.34 -3.28 -7.44
C TRP A 80 2.97 -4.25 -6.44
N ALA A 81 2.90 -3.96 -5.14
CA ALA A 81 3.36 -4.89 -4.11
C ALA A 81 2.62 -6.23 -4.23
N ALA A 82 1.29 -6.17 -4.42
CA ALA A 82 0.32 -7.25 -4.64
C ALA A 82 0.62 -8.19 -5.83
N PHE A 83 1.29 -7.72 -6.87
CA PHE A 83 1.39 -8.50 -8.11
C PHE A 83 2.80 -8.65 -8.67
N ARG A 84 3.81 -7.92 -8.15
CA ARG A 84 5.19 -8.05 -8.63
C ARG A 84 6.00 -9.31 -8.25
N PRO A 85 5.66 -10.17 -7.26
CA PRO A 85 6.53 -11.30 -6.94
C PRO A 85 6.68 -12.31 -8.08
N ARG A 86 5.83 -12.27 -9.13
CA ARG A 86 5.91 -13.16 -10.29
C ARG A 86 7.00 -12.82 -11.30
N GLU A 87 7.53 -11.60 -11.31
CA GLU A 87 8.55 -11.19 -12.31
C GLU A 87 10.00 -11.26 -11.79
N LEU A 88 10.20 -11.52 -10.50
CA LEU A 88 11.54 -11.65 -9.89
C LEU A 88 12.03 -13.11 -9.78
N SER A 89 11.19 -14.06 -10.16
CA SER A 89 11.47 -15.50 -10.16
C SER A 89 11.59 -16.09 -11.57
N ALA A 90 11.64 -15.25 -12.61
CA ALA A 90 11.91 -15.62 -14.00
C ALA A 90 13.36 -15.31 -14.38
#